data_AF-A0A1G2ZWS4-F1
#
_entry.id   AF-A0A1G2ZWS4-F1
#
_cell.length_a   1.000
_cell.length_b   1.000
_cell.length_c   1.000
_cell.angle_alpha   90.00
_cell.angle_beta   90.00
_cell.angle_gamma   90.00
#
_symmetry.space_group_name_H-M   'P 1'
#
loop_
_entity.id
_entity.type
_entity.pdbx_description
1 polymer ?
#
loop_
_entity_poly.entity_id
_entity_poly.type
_entity_poly.pdbx_seq_one_letter_code
_entity_poly.pdbx_strand_id
1 'polypeptide(L)'
;MVMDDGYKLKKLTDCRWVNLFEVHFARKDHTERSWVMCSRKDKPIEEADKADAVVIVATIDVAGEKKLVVTREFRAPIWDYEYGFPAGLIDNGEDVEETVRRELKEETGLELVRIKHFSSPVYSSAGLTDESCHIVLAEAKGQPSNDWLDGTEDIEVLLLDVEGIRELLASDKKIAAKAWGLLYHYAKTGQID
;
A
#
# COMPACT_ATOMS: atom_id res chain seq x y z
N MET A 1 32.97 -22.10 -11.95
CA MET A 1 32.53 -20.82 -11.36
C MET A 1 31.28 -21.15 -10.56
N VAL A 2 31.39 -21.15 -9.23
CA VAL A 2 30.34 -21.61 -8.32
C VAL A 2 29.23 -20.56 -8.31
N MET A 3 27.98 -20.97 -8.59
CA MET A 3 26.80 -20.09 -8.54
C MET A 3 26.32 -20.03 -7.09
N ASP A 4 26.52 -18.92 -6.39
CA ASP A 4 26.23 -18.83 -4.96
C ASP A 4 24.73 -18.65 -4.63
N ASP A 5 23.91 -18.09 -5.55
CA ASP A 5 22.50 -17.76 -5.24
C ASP A 5 21.44 -18.44 -6.13
N GLY A 6 21.81 -19.31 -7.06
CA GLY A 6 20.85 -20.09 -7.88
C GLY A 6 19.99 -19.30 -8.89
N TYR A 7 20.19 -17.98 -9.01
CA TYR A 7 19.54 -17.12 -10.02
C TYR A 7 20.52 -16.12 -10.68
N LYS A 8 20.11 -15.54 -11.81
CA LYS A 8 20.76 -14.42 -12.48
C LYS A 8 19.72 -13.36 -12.83
N LEU A 9 19.97 -12.12 -12.42
CA LEU A 9 19.11 -10.98 -12.69
C LEU A 9 19.64 -10.14 -13.86
N LYS A 10 18.75 -9.71 -14.76
CA LYS A 10 19.06 -8.79 -15.86
C LYS A 10 18.07 -7.62 -15.86
N LYS A 11 18.55 -6.40 -15.60
CA LYS A 11 17.75 -5.17 -15.75
C LYS A 11 17.46 -4.95 -17.24
N LEU A 12 16.20 -4.69 -17.60
CA LEU A 12 15.73 -4.54 -18.97
C LEU A 12 15.43 -3.09 -19.35
N THR A 13 15.13 -2.22 -18.39
CA THR A 13 14.80 -0.80 -18.60
C THR A 13 15.58 0.09 -17.64
N ASP A 14 15.60 1.40 -17.91
CA ASP A 14 16.22 2.40 -17.02
C ASP A 14 15.35 3.66 -16.90
N CYS A 15 14.19 3.49 -16.29
CA CYS A 15 13.23 4.53 -15.99
C CYS A 15 13.41 5.02 -14.54
N ARG A 16 12.98 6.26 -14.28
CA ARG A 16 13.13 6.94 -12.98
C ARG A 16 12.44 6.22 -11.81
N TRP A 17 11.26 5.65 -12.02
CA TRP A 17 10.37 5.23 -10.92
C TRP A 17 10.15 3.72 -10.80
N VAL A 18 10.22 2.99 -11.92
CA VAL A 18 9.97 1.55 -11.97
C VAL A 18 10.72 0.94 -13.14
N ASN A 19 11.32 -0.23 -12.93
CA ASN A 19 12.11 -0.91 -13.95
C ASN A 19 11.69 -2.38 -14.12
N LEU A 20 11.85 -2.88 -15.35
CA LEU A 20 11.67 -4.29 -15.65
C LEU A 20 12.96 -5.06 -15.45
N PHE A 21 12.84 -6.28 -14.93
CA PHE A 21 13.93 -7.21 -14.73
C PHE A 21 13.55 -8.59 -15.26
N GLU A 22 14.51 -9.29 -15.85
CA GLU A 22 14.39 -10.71 -16.18
C GLU A 22 15.21 -11.51 -15.17
N VAL A 23 14.54 -12.39 -14.44
CA VAL A 23 15.14 -13.33 -13.49
C VAL A 23 15.30 -14.68 -14.20
N HIS A 24 16.53 -15.15 -14.35
CA HIS A 24 16.86 -16.49 -14.83
C HIS A 24 17.17 -17.37 -13.63
N PHE A 25 16.54 -18.54 -13.52
CA PHE A 25 16.75 -19.44 -12.38
C PHE A 25 16.61 -20.91 -12.77
N ALA A 26 17.30 -21.77 -12.03
CA ALA A 26 17.16 -23.21 -12.15
C ALA A 26 16.13 -23.73 -11.14
N ARG A 27 15.17 -24.52 -11.60
CA ARG A 27 14.26 -25.24 -10.71
C ARG A 27 14.96 -26.46 -10.11
N LYS A 28 14.33 -27.04 -9.07
CA LYS A 28 14.82 -28.27 -8.41
C LYS A 28 14.96 -29.46 -9.36
N ASP A 29 14.27 -29.47 -10.49
CA ASP A 29 14.35 -30.47 -11.55
C ASP A 29 15.44 -30.16 -12.60
N HIS A 30 16.30 -29.18 -12.32
CA HIS A 30 17.36 -28.66 -13.21
C HIS A 30 16.85 -28.04 -14.52
N THR A 31 15.54 -27.76 -14.64
CA THR A 31 15.03 -26.98 -15.76
C THR A 31 15.31 -25.49 -15.55
N GLU A 32 15.85 -24.86 -16.59
CA GLU A 32 16.03 -23.41 -16.61
C GLU A 32 14.72 -22.72 -16.98
N ARG A 33 14.42 -21.63 -16.25
CA ARG A 33 13.27 -20.76 -16.51
C ARG A 33 13.71 -19.31 -16.43
N SER A 34 12.96 -18.46 -17.13
CA SER A 34 13.01 -17.01 -16.92
C SER A 34 11.64 -16.47 -16.52
N TRP A 35 11.65 -15.38 -15.76
CA TRP A 35 10.46 -14.62 -15.37
C TRP A 35 10.74 -13.14 -15.54
N VAL A 36 9.78 -12.39 -16.10
CA VAL A 36 9.86 -10.93 -16.19
C VAL A 36 9.02 -10.34 -15.06
N MET A 37 9.63 -9.46 -14.29
CA MET A 37 9.00 -8.73 -13.19
C MET A 37 9.25 -7.23 -13.31
N CYS A 38 8.45 -6.43 -12.62
CA CYS A 38 8.75 -5.01 -12.39
C CYS A 38 9.12 -4.76 -10.92
N SER A 39 10.03 -3.82 -10.69
CA SER A 39 10.44 -3.39 -9.34
C SER A 39 10.72 -1.89 -9.30
N ARG A 40 10.48 -1.29 -8.13
CA ARG A 40 10.92 0.06 -7.78
C ARG A 40 12.37 0.08 -7.27
N LYS A 41 12.88 -1.06 -6.83
CA LYS A 41 14.21 -1.23 -6.24
C LYS A 41 15.26 -1.39 -7.33
N ASP A 42 16.47 -0.90 -7.04
CA ASP A 42 17.64 -1.21 -7.86
C ASP A 42 18.09 -2.66 -7.69
N LYS A 43 17.80 -3.26 -6.53
CA LYS A 43 18.21 -4.62 -6.15
C LYS A 43 17.03 -5.47 -5.65
N PRO A 44 16.02 -5.76 -6.49
CA PRO A 44 14.74 -6.35 -6.09
C PRO A 44 14.83 -7.61 -5.23
N ILE A 45 15.74 -8.54 -5.56
CA ILE A 45 15.84 -9.83 -4.87
C ILE A 45 16.62 -9.71 -3.55
N GLU A 46 17.69 -8.92 -3.53
CA GLU A 46 18.49 -8.67 -2.31
C GLU A 46 17.69 -7.88 -1.26
N GLU A 47 16.73 -7.07 -1.71
CA GLU A 47 15.94 -6.17 -0.87
C GLU A 47 14.46 -6.59 -0.76
N ALA A 48 14.16 -7.85 -1.09
CA ALA A 48 12.78 -8.36 -1.09
C ALA A 48 12.11 -8.26 0.30
N ASP A 49 12.87 -8.39 1.38
CA ASP A 49 12.37 -8.34 2.76
C ASP A 49 12.13 -6.91 3.28
N LYS A 50 12.52 -5.88 2.53
CA LYS A 50 12.26 -4.48 2.90
C LYS A 50 10.94 -4.02 2.28
N ALA A 51 9.99 -3.63 3.12
CA ALA A 51 8.75 -3.03 2.66
C ALA A 51 9.01 -1.74 1.87
N ASP A 52 8.28 -1.55 0.78
CA ASP A 52 8.36 -0.35 -0.05
C ASP A 52 7.49 0.79 0.50
N ALA A 53 6.40 0.44 1.19
CA ALA A 53 5.34 1.38 1.54
C ALA A 53 4.61 1.03 2.85
N VAL A 54 3.76 1.94 3.31
CA VAL A 54 2.75 1.68 4.33
C VAL A 54 1.35 1.83 3.73
N VAL A 55 0.38 1.08 4.26
CA VAL A 55 -1.06 1.25 4.00
C VAL A 55 -1.74 1.43 5.35
N ILE A 56 -2.37 2.59 5.56
CA ILE A 56 -2.79 3.08 6.87
C ILE A 56 -4.28 2.90 7.05
N VAL A 57 -4.67 1.86 7.79
CA VAL A 57 -6.05 1.59 8.17
C VAL A 57 -6.34 2.34 9.47
N ALA A 58 -6.72 3.61 9.31
CA ALA A 58 -6.98 4.51 10.43
C ALA A 58 -8.46 4.55 10.81
N THR A 59 -8.74 4.49 12.12
CA THR A 59 -10.04 4.85 12.69
C THR A 59 -10.00 6.24 13.30
N ILE A 60 -11.12 6.96 13.24
CA ILE A 60 -11.29 8.30 13.79
C ILE A 60 -12.64 8.39 14.51
N ASP A 61 -12.69 9.12 15.62
CA ASP A 61 -13.93 9.46 16.32
C ASP A 61 -14.45 10.81 15.81
N VAL A 62 -15.66 10.82 15.26
CA VAL A 62 -16.35 12.02 14.79
C VAL A 62 -17.66 12.12 15.56
N ALA A 63 -17.73 13.08 16.48
CA ALA A 63 -18.92 13.34 17.30
C ALA A 63 -19.42 12.10 18.08
N GLY A 64 -18.51 11.25 18.55
CA GLY A 64 -18.83 10.03 19.31
C GLY A 64 -19.09 8.81 18.44
N GLU A 65 -18.96 8.94 17.11
CA GLU A 65 -19.08 7.83 16.16
C GLU A 65 -17.72 7.46 15.59
N LYS A 66 -17.35 6.18 15.69
CA LYS A 66 -16.14 5.65 15.08
C LYS A 66 -16.35 5.49 13.57
N LYS A 67 -15.45 6.08 12.80
CA LYS A 67 -15.41 6.00 11.33
C LYS A 67 -14.06 5.49 10.86
N LEU A 68 -14.07 4.89 9.67
CA LEU A 68 -12.88 4.46 8.97
C LEU A 68 -12.45 5.56 7.99
N VAL A 69 -11.16 5.87 7.97
CA VAL A 69 -10.58 6.79 7.00
C VAL A 69 -10.35 6.02 5.70
N VAL A 70 -11.05 6.43 4.65
CA VAL A 70 -10.98 5.83 3.30
C VAL A 70 -10.56 6.93 2.33
N THR A 71 -9.72 6.60 1.36
CA THR A 71 -9.35 7.51 0.28
C THR A 71 -10.02 7.10 -1.01
N ARG A 72 -10.38 8.08 -1.83
CA ARG A 72 -10.69 7.91 -3.24
C ARG A 72 -9.63 8.67 -4.02
N GLU A 73 -8.79 7.95 -4.72
CA GLU A 73 -7.58 8.51 -5.34
C GLU A 73 -7.53 8.19 -6.83
N PHE A 74 -7.15 9.16 -7.65
CA PHE A 74 -6.88 8.91 -9.07
C PHE A 74 -5.60 8.10 -9.24
N ARG A 75 -5.72 6.92 -9.85
CA ARG A 75 -4.57 6.04 -10.14
C ARG A 75 -4.30 6.00 -11.64
N ALA A 76 -3.21 6.65 -12.06
CA ALA A 76 -2.80 6.70 -13.46
C ALA A 76 -2.75 5.34 -14.18
N PRO A 77 -2.30 4.21 -13.56
CA PRO A 77 -2.26 2.91 -14.25
C PRO A 77 -3.62 2.36 -14.69
N ILE A 78 -4.70 2.70 -13.99
CA ILE A 78 -6.08 2.32 -14.35
C ILE A 78 -6.85 3.48 -14.99
N TRP A 79 -6.24 4.66 -15.04
CA TRP A 79 -6.80 5.91 -15.54
C TRP A 79 -8.18 6.24 -14.95
N ASP A 80 -8.35 5.97 -13.65
CA ASP A 80 -9.60 6.17 -12.93
C ASP A 80 -9.34 6.26 -11.42
N TYR A 81 -10.38 6.57 -10.66
CA TYR A 81 -10.36 6.57 -9.22
C TYR A 81 -10.45 5.15 -8.63
N GLU A 82 -9.66 4.91 -7.59
CA GLU A 82 -9.70 3.72 -6.76
C GLU A 82 -10.00 4.10 -5.32
N TYR A 83 -10.79 3.28 -4.63
CA TYR A 83 -11.08 3.41 -3.22
C TYR A 83 -10.15 2.52 -2.40
N GLY A 84 -9.51 3.10 -1.40
CA GLY A 84 -8.53 2.41 -0.58
C GLY A 84 -8.32 3.08 0.77
N PHE A 85 -7.09 2.99 1.25
CA PHE A 85 -6.64 3.62 2.47
C PHE A 85 -5.50 4.57 2.14
N PRO A 86 -5.23 5.57 3.01
CA PRO A 86 -4.03 6.38 2.89
C PRO A 86 -2.78 5.49 2.82
N ALA A 87 -1.86 5.77 1.91
CA ALA A 87 -0.71 4.92 1.66
C ALA A 87 0.39 5.64 0.89
N GLY A 88 1.63 5.52 1.36
CA GLY A 88 2.77 6.02 0.60
C GLY A 88 4.08 5.31 0.92
N LEU A 89 5.13 5.73 0.21
CA LEU A 89 6.43 5.07 0.22
C LEU A 89 7.17 5.36 1.54
N ILE A 90 7.95 4.39 2.00
CA ILE A 90 8.88 4.60 3.10
C ILE A 90 10.12 5.29 2.54
N ASP A 91 10.39 6.51 2.97
CA ASP A 91 11.57 7.24 2.52
C ASP A 91 12.86 6.69 3.15
N ASN A 92 13.99 6.97 2.48
CA ASN A 92 15.29 6.50 2.96
C ASN A 92 15.61 7.07 4.35
N GLY A 93 15.67 6.18 5.33
CA GLY A 93 15.99 6.51 6.72
C GLY A 93 14.78 6.75 7.60
N GLU A 94 13.56 6.76 7.05
CA GLU A 94 12.33 6.76 7.84
C GLU A 94 12.05 5.37 8.41
N ASP A 95 11.50 5.33 9.63
CA ASP A 95 10.82 4.16 10.15
C ASP A 95 9.32 4.13 9.77
N VAL A 96 8.64 3.04 10.12
CA VAL A 96 7.21 2.85 9.82
C VAL A 96 6.34 3.90 10.52
N GLU A 97 6.67 4.32 11.75
CA GLU A 97 5.87 5.32 12.46
C GLU A 97 6.03 6.71 11.86
N GLU A 98 7.26 7.09 11.51
CA GLU A 98 7.57 8.34 10.82
C GLU A 98 6.83 8.42 9.48
N THR A 99 6.91 7.35 8.68
CA THR A 99 6.20 7.24 7.40
C THR A 99 4.69 7.39 7.60
N VAL A 100 4.10 6.64 8.53
CA VAL A 100 2.64 6.68 8.79
C VAL A 100 2.21 8.08 9.23
N ARG A 101 3.00 8.75 10.07
CA ARG A 101 2.69 10.10 10.55
C ARG A 101 2.72 11.11 9.40
N ARG A 102 3.71 11.01 8.51
CA ARG A 102 3.88 11.88 7.35
C ARG A 102 2.76 11.66 6.33
N GLU A 103 2.62 10.44 5.83
CA GLU A 103 1.67 10.07 4.78
C GLU A 103 0.21 10.31 5.21
N LEU A 104 -0.16 9.95 6.45
CA LEU A 104 -1.50 10.25 6.95
C LEU A 104 -1.78 11.75 6.95
N LYS A 105 -0.76 12.57 7.27
CA LYS A 105 -0.92 14.02 7.34
C LYS A 105 -0.95 14.67 5.96
N GLU A 106 -0.12 14.21 5.03
CA GLU A 106 -0.04 14.69 3.64
C GLU A 106 -1.34 14.37 2.88
N GLU A 107 -1.75 13.09 2.87
CA GLU A 107 -2.89 12.65 2.06
C GLU A 107 -4.26 13.01 2.64
N THR A 108 -4.34 13.20 3.96
CA THR A 108 -5.65 13.38 4.62
C THR A 108 -5.78 14.60 5.51
N GLY A 109 -4.68 15.28 5.83
CA GLY A 109 -4.67 16.35 6.83
C GLY A 109 -4.85 15.87 8.28
N LEU A 110 -5.09 14.58 8.52
CA LEU A 110 -5.31 14.01 9.84
C LEU A 110 -3.99 13.81 10.61
N GLU A 111 -4.08 13.76 11.93
CA GLU A 111 -2.94 13.54 12.81
C GLU A 111 -2.96 12.11 13.37
N LEU A 112 -1.82 11.43 13.28
CA LEU A 112 -1.62 10.13 13.93
C LEU A 112 -1.66 10.28 15.46
N VAL A 113 -2.62 9.60 16.10
CA VAL A 113 -2.72 9.48 17.56
C VAL A 113 -1.79 8.37 18.05
N ARG A 114 -1.94 7.16 17.50
CA ARG A 114 -1.10 6.00 17.80
C ARG A 114 -1.23 4.92 16.73
N ILE A 115 -0.19 4.13 16.58
CA ILE A 115 -0.22 2.84 15.88
C ILE A 115 -0.63 1.76 16.87
N LYS A 116 -1.66 0.98 16.53
CA LYS A 116 -2.09 -0.20 17.30
C LYS A 116 -1.25 -1.42 16.95
N HIS A 117 -1.03 -1.61 15.65
CA HIS A 117 -0.33 -2.76 15.10
C HIS A 117 0.15 -2.45 13.68
N PHE A 118 1.21 -3.10 13.24
CA PHE A 118 1.53 -3.20 11.83
C PHE A 118 2.06 -4.60 11.50
N SER A 119 1.75 -5.08 10.30
CA SER A 119 2.14 -6.42 9.85
C SER A 119 3.65 -6.49 9.57
N SER A 120 4.22 -7.70 9.46
CA SER A 120 5.40 -7.89 8.59
C SER A 120 5.09 -7.48 7.15
N PRO A 121 6.09 -7.30 6.25
CA PRO A 121 5.81 -6.95 4.86
C PRO A 121 4.83 -7.93 4.21
N VAL A 122 3.79 -7.37 3.57
CA VAL A 122 2.83 -8.12 2.73
C VAL A 122 2.98 -7.67 1.28
N TYR A 123 2.84 -8.61 0.35
CA TYR A 123 3.19 -8.41 -1.05
C TYR A 123 1.96 -8.05 -1.89
N SER A 124 2.05 -6.97 -2.67
CA SER A 124 0.92 -6.46 -3.47
C SER A 124 0.53 -7.41 -4.60
N SER A 125 1.51 -7.92 -5.36
CA SER A 125 1.28 -8.83 -6.48
C SER A 125 2.54 -9.61 -6.84
N ALA A 126 2.90 -10.60 -6.01
CA ALA A 126 4.15 -11.37 -6.12
C ALA A 126 4.36 -12.14 -7.44
N GLY A 127 3.32 -12.27 -8.27
CA GLY A 127 3.44 -12.81 -9.63
C GLY A 127 3.95 -11.80 -10.67
N LEU A 128 3.88 -10.51 -10.37
CA LEU A 128 4.23 -9.41 -11.27
C LEU A 128 5.39 -8.55 -10.72
N THR A 129 5.37 -8.27 -9.42
CA THR A 129 6.28 -7.33 -8.76
C THR A 129 6.69 -7.83 -7.38
N ASP A 130 7.83 -7.36 -6.91
CA ASP A 130 8.30 -7.50 -5.54
C ASP A 130 7.74 -6.42 -4.60
N GLU A 131 6.90 -5.49 -5.09
CA GLU A 131 6.29 -4.44 -4.26
C GLU A 131 5.59 -5.03 -3.04
N SER A 132 5.98 -4.53 -1.88
CA SER A 132 5.48 -4.93 -0.58
C SER A 132 5.18 -3.72 0.30
N CYS A 133 4.32 -3.91 1.30
CA CYS A 133 3.96 -2.83 2.23
C CYS A 133 3.69 -3.37 3.63
N HIS A 134 3.72 -2.48 4.61
CA HIS A 134 3.14 -2.75 5.93
C HIS A 134 1.67 -2.33 5.94
N ILE A 135 0.78 -3.21 6.38
CA ILE A 135 -0.59 -2.81 6.75
C ILE A 135 -0.53 -2.30 8.19
N VAL A 136 -0.88 -1.03 8.40
CA VAL A 136 -0.77 -0.34 9.69
C VAL A 136 -2.18 -0.04 10.21
N LEU A 137 -2.52 -0.59 11.37
CA LEU A 137 -3.75 -0.26 12.08
C LEU A 137 -3.47 0.93 13.00
N ALA A 138 -4.20 2.02 12.80
CA ALA A 138 -3.94 3.27 13.51
C ALA A 138 -5.21 3.93 14.06
N GLU A 139 -5.00 4.84 15.00
CA GLU A 139 -6.01 5.82 15.42
C GLU A 139 -5.55 7.20 14.98
N ALA A 140 -6.49 7.95 14.41
CA ALA A 140 -6.28 9.30 13.90
C ALA A 140 -7.22 10.29 14.59
N LYS A 141 -6.89 11.58 14.50
CA LYS A 141 -7.71 12.70 14.97
C LYS A 141 -7.61 13.87 14.00
N GLY A 142 -8.48 14.85 14.17
CA GLY A 142 -8.49 16.09 13.40
C GLY A 142 -9.66 16.14 12.42
N GLN A 143 -9.51 16.97 11.39
CA GLN A 143 -10.49 17.10 10.31
C GLN A 143 -9.78 16.84 8.99
N PRO A 144 -10.42 16.13 8.05
CA PRO A 144 -9.87 15.95 6.73
C PRO A 144 -9.56 17.29 6.07
N SER A 145 -8.40 17.38 5.44
CA SER A 145 -7.99 18.51 4.62
C SER A 145 -7.10 18.03 3.48
N ASN A 146 -7.22 18.69 2.34
CA ASN A 146 -6.39 18.46 1.16
C ASN A 146 -5.25 19.47 1.06
N ASP A 147 -5.05 20.31 2.08
CA ASP A 147 -4.12 21.42 1.96
C ASP A 147 -2.66 20.94 1.75
N TRP A 148 -2.31 19.75 2.23
CA TRP A 148 -0.94 19.20 2.23
C TRP A 148 -0.67 18.17 1.13
N LEU A 149 -1.61 17.97 0.20
CA LEU A 149 -1.38 17.10 -0.95
C LEU A 149 -0.23 17.63 -1.81
N ASP A 150 0.59 16.73 -2.36
CA ASP A 150 1.51 17.12 -3.43
C ASP A 150 0.70 17.47 -4.69
N GLY A 151 1.20 18.37 -5.52
CA GLY A 151 0.55 18.80 -6.76
C GLY A 151 0.35 17.69 -7.80
N THR A 152 0.88 16.49 -7.55
CA THR A 152 0.65 15.29 -8.37
C THR A 152 -0.45 14.37 -7.85
N GLU A 153 -0.97 14.64 -6.65
CA GLU A 153 -1.97 13.81 -5.98
C GLU A 153 -3.38 14.37 -6.20
N ASP A 154 -4.33 13.46 -6.46
CA ASP A 154 -5.76 13.79 -6.55
C ASP A 154 -6.53 12.81 -5.67
N ILE A 155 -6.70 13.21 -4.41
CA ILE A 155 -7.23 12.40 -3.32
C ILE A 155 -8.44 13.11 -2.69
N GLU A 156 -9.53 12.35 -2.52
CA GLU A 156 -10.68 12.70 -1.71
C GLU A 156 -10.70 11.82 -0.45
N VAL A 157 -10.75 12.46 0.72
CA VAL A 157 -10.85 11.77 2.02
C VAL A 157 -12.31 11.54 2.38
N LEU A 158 -12.65 10.28 2.67
CA LEU A 158 -13.98 9.84 3.06
C LEU A 158 -13.92 9.26 4.48
N LEU A 159 -14.76 9.79 5.37
CA LEU A 159 -14.93 9.22 6.72
C LEU A 159 -16.20 8.38 6.73
N LEU A 160 -16.03 7.06 6.61
CA LEU A 160 -17.14 6.13 6.41
C LEU A 160 -17.42 5.33 7.68
N ASP A 161 -18.69 5.28 8.06
CA ASP A 161 -19.17 4.34 9.08
C ASP A 161 -19.42 2.95 8.47
N VAL A 162 -19.95 2.03 9.28
CA VAL A 162 -20.25 0.66 8.84
C VAL A 162 -21.19 0.63 7.63
N GLU A 163 -22.18 1.52 7.57
CA GLU A 163 -23.15 1.52 6.47
C GLU A 163 -22.53 2.11 5.20
N GLY A 164 -21.77 3.21 5.32
CA GLY A 164 -21.01 3.75 4.20
C GLY A 164 -20.02 2.76 3.58
N ILE A 165 -19.37 1.91 4.40
CA ILE A 165 -18.54 0.82 3.88
C ILE A 165 -19.37 -0.27 3.18
N ARG A 166 -20.56 -0.61 3.69
CA ARG A 166 -21.45 -1.57 3.00
C ARG A 166 -21.92 -1.06 1.66
N GLU A 167 -22.30 0.21 1.58
CA GLU A 167 -22.69 0.86 0.34
C GLU A 167 -21.53 0.88 -0.67
N LEU A 168 -20.31 1.19 -0.21
CA LEU A 168 -19.11 1.12 -1.04
C LEU A 168 -18.89 -0.30 -1.59
N LEU A 169 -18.93 -1.33 -0.74
CA LEU A 169 -18.73 -2.73 -1.12
C LEU A 169 -19.84 -3.27 -2.04
N ALA A 170 -21.06 -2.73 -1.96
CA ALA A 170 -22.18 -3.11 -2.81
C ALA A 170 -22.20 -2.38 -4.17
N SER A 171 -21.33 -1.39 -4.36
CA SER A 171 -21.23 -0.60 -5.59
C SER A 171 -20.32 -1.24 -6.64
N ASP A 172 -20.27 -0.62 -7.83
CA ASP A 172 -19.38 -0.96 -8.94
C ASP A 172 -18.05 -0.17 -8.91
N LYS A 173 -17.80 0.57 -7.83
CA LYS A 173 -16.57 1.35 -7.64
C LYS A 173 -15.35 0.42 -7.55
N LYS A 174 -14.22 0.88 -8.08
CA LYS A 174 -12.94 0.15 -8.00
C LYS A 174 -12.40 0.24 -6.58
N ILE A 175 -12.18 -0.90 -5.94
CA ILE A 175 -11.63 -0.99 -4.59
C ILE A 175 -10.26 -1.65 -4.68
N ALA A 176 -9.27 -1.04 -4.04
CA ALA A 176 -7.93 -1.59 -3.96
C ALA A 176 -7.95 -2.99 -3.35
N ALA A 177 -7.24 -3.94 -3.97
CA ALA A 177 -7.16 -5.31 -3.47
C ALA A 177 -6.66 -5.37 -2.01
N LYS A 178 -5.72 -4.48 -1.65
CA LYS A 178 -5.18 -4.34 -0.28
C LYS A 178 -6.20 -3.78 0.72
N ALA A 179 -7.27 -3.14 0.25
CA ALA A 179 -8.32 -2.58 1.09
C ALA A 179 -9.52 -3.52 1.26
N TRP A 180 -9.92 -4.23 0.19
CA TRP A 180 -11.21 -4.93 0.13
C TRP A 180 -11.50 -5.84 1.33
N GLY A 181 -10.53 -6.67 1.74
CA GLY A 181 -10.71 -7.60 2.87
C GLY A 181 -10.93 -6.90 4.21
N LEU A 182 -10.24 -5.78 4.45
CA LEU A 182 -10.36 -4.99 5.67
C LEU A 182 -11.64 -4.16 5.70
N LEU A 183 -12.05 -3.63 4.54
CA LEU A 183 -13.36 -3.01 4.38
C LEU A 183 -14.49 -4.01 4.64
N TYR A 184 -14.40 -5.22 4.08
CA TYR A 184 -15.39 -6.27 4.32
C TYR A 184 -15.43 -6.67 5.81
N HIS A 185 -14.27 -6.81 6.46
CA HIS A 185 -14.21 -7.05 7.90
C HIS A 185 -14.92 -5.94 8.68
N TYR A 186 -14.55 -4.68 8.44
CA TYR A 186 -15.15 -3.52 9.12
C TYR A 186 -16.66 -3.45 8.92
N ALA A 187 -17.17 -3.73 7.71
CA ALA A 187 -18.61 -3.78 7.41
C ALA A 187 -19.38 -4.83 8.23
N LYS A 188 -18.68 -5.88 8.72
CA LYS A 188 -19.25 -6.94 9.56
C LYS A 188 -19.12 -6.66 11.04
N THR A 189 -18.02 -6.05 11.47
CA THR A 189 -17.66 -5.94 12.90
C THR A 189 -17.76 -4.53 13.46
N GLY A 190 -17.64 -3.49 12.62
CA GLY A 190 -17.42 -2.11 13.05
C GLY A 190 -16.06 -1.90 13.72
N GLN A 191 -15.13 -2.83 13.53
CA GLN A 191 -13.81 -2.86 14.16
C GLN A 191 -12.74 -3.16 13.11
N ILE A 192 -11.50 -2.80 13.40
CA ILE A 192 -10.32 -3.10 12.56
C ILE A 192 -9.32 -4.02 13.28
N ASP A 193 -9.57 -4.30 14.56
CA ASP A 193 -8.78 -5.10 15.50
C ASP A 193 -9.54 -6.34 15.97
#